data_AF-A0A2H9ML12-F1
#
_entry.id   AF-A0A2H9ML12-F1
#
_cell.length_a   1.000
_cell.length_b   1.000
_cell.length_c   1.000
_cell.angle_alpha   90.00
_cell.angle_beta   90.00
_cell.angle_gamma   90.00
#
_symmetry.space_group_name_H-M   'P 1'
#
loop_
_entity.id
_entity.type
_entity.pdbx_description
1 polymer ?
#
loop_
_entity_poly.entity_id
_entity_poly.type
_entity_poly.pdbx_seq_one_letter_code
_entity_poly.pdbx_strand_id
1 'polypeptide(L)' 'LKASAESLGGHGGGHNIAAGATISKDKDEEFLNMVDNIVGEQLK' A
#
# COMPACT_ATOMS: atom_id res chain seq x y z
N LEU A 1 -2.74 -2.37 1.62
CA LEU A 1 -2.82 -1.01 1.05
C LEU A 1 -3.01 0.08 2.09
N LYS A 2 -3.95 -0.04 3.05
CA LYS A 2 -4.20 0.99 4.09
C LYS A 2 -2.94 1.44 4.83
N ALA A 3 -2.20 0.50 5.43
CA ALA A 3 -0.99 0.80 6.20
C ALA A 3 0.10 1.52 5.37
N SER A 4 0.37 1.04 4.16
CA SER A 4 1.36 1.65 3.26
C SER A 4 0.93 3.06 2.81
N ALA A 5 -0.36 3.25 2.50
CA ALA A 5 -0.88 4.55 2.07
C ALA A 5 -0.84 5.57 3.21
N GLU A 6 -1.30 5.19 4.40
CA GLU A 6 -1.33 6.06 5.59
C GLU A 6 0.08 6.48 6.01
N SER A 7 1.06 5.57 5.92
CA SER A 7 2.47 5.87 6.21
C SER A 7 3.06 6.95 5.29
N LEU A 8 2.50 7.11 4.09
CA LEU A 8 2.91 8.10 3.10
C LEU A 8 2.04 9.37 3.10
N GLY A 9 1.13 9.51 4.07
CA GLY A 9 0.16 10.61 4.14
C GLY A 9 -0.99 10.49 3.13
N GLY A 10 -1.15 9.31 2.54
CA GLY A 10 -2.26 8.93 1.67
C GLY A 10 -3.38 8.21 2.41
N HIS A 11 -4.34 7.71 1.64
CA HIS A 11 -5.48 6.94 2.15
C HIS A 11 -5.60 5.64 1.37
N GLY A 12 -5.93 4.52 2.02
CA GLY A 12 -6.10 3.24 1.34
C GLY A 12 -7.07 2.31 2.05
N GLY A 13 -7.63 1.35 1.32
CA GLY A 13 -8.62 0.42 1.84
C GLY A 13 -9.25 -0.47 0.76
N GLY A 14 -10.10 -1.41 1.18
CA GLY A 14 -10.81 -2.33 0.29
C GLY A 14 -11.08 -3.68 0.93
N HIS A 15 -11.44 -4.64 0.09
CA HIS A 15 -11.69 -6.04 0.43
C HIS A 15 -10.46 -6.90 0.13
N ASN A 16 -10.47 -8.16 0.58
CA ASN A 16 -9.35 -9.09 0.43
C ASN A 16 -8.90 -9.30 -1.04
N ILE A 17 -9.82 -9.19 -2.00
CA ILE A 17 -9.54 -9.41 -3.44
C ILE A 17 -9.38 -8.10 -4.22
N ALA A 18 -9.96 -6.99 -3.74
CA ALA A 18 -9.96 -5.72 -4.43
C ALA A 18 -9.78 -4.58 -3.43
N ALA A 19 -8.66 -3.86 -3.54
CA ALA A 19 -8.34 -2.71 -2.72
C ALA A 19 -7.69 -1.60 -3.55
N GLY A 20 -7.79 -0.37 -3.06
CA GLY A 20 -7.17 0.80 -3.66
C GLY A 20 -6.44 1.68 -2.65
N ALA A 21 -5.65 2.63 -3.17
CA ALA A 21 -5.00 3.66 -2.39
C ALA A 21 -4.84 4.95 -3.21
N THR A 22 -4.81 6.07 -2.51
CA THR A 22 -4.48 7.40 -3.03
C THR A 22 -3.26 7.91 -2.28
N ILE A 23 -2.22 8.24 -3.04
CA ILE A 23 -0.92 8.73 -2.56
C ILE A 23 -0.47 9.90 -3.43
N SER A 24 0.47 10.70 -2.96
CA SER A 24 1.16 11.68 -3.80
C SER A 24 1.96 10.99 -4.90
N LYS A 25 2.04 11.62 -6.07
CA LYS A 25 2.65 11.02 -7.28
C LYS A 25 4.13 10.71 -7.13
N ASP A 26 4.84 11.51 -6.33
CA ASP A 26 6.26 11.38 -6.01
C ASP A 26 6.59 10.21 -5.06
N LYS A 27 5.57 9.49 -4.56
CA LYS A 27 5.73 8.41 -3.58
C LYS A 27 5.34 7.04 -4.12
N ASP A 28 5.20 6.90 -5.44
CA ASP A 28 4.77 5.67 -6.09
C ASP A 28 5.75 4.51 -5.87
N GLU A 29 7.05 4.71 -6.08
CA GLU A 29 8.07 3.69 -5.84
C GLU A 29 8.14 3.25 -4.37
N GLU A 30 8.11 4.21 -3.43
CA GLU A 30 8.13 3.93 -1.99
C GLU A 30 6.88 3.13 -1.57
N PHE A 31 5.71 3.50 -2.10
CA PHE A 31 4.47 2.78 -1.85
C PHE A 31 4.52 1.34 -2.38
N LEU A 32 5.00 1.13 -3.60
CA LEU A 32 5.11 -0.21 -4.20
C LEU A 32 6.03 -1.11 -3.38
N ASN A 33 7.20 -0.60 -2.95
CA ASN A 33 8.13 -1.35 -2.10
C ASN A 33 7.50 -1.73 -0.74
N MET A 34 6.77 -0.81 -0.11
CA MET A 34 6.07 -1.11 1.15
C MET A 34 4.98 -2.16 0.96
N VAL A 35 4.21 -2.08 -0.13
CA VAL A 35 3.15 -3.05 -0.42
C VAL A 35 3.74 -4.43 -0.69
N ASP A 36 4.80 -4.52 -1.49
CA ASP A 36 5.47 -5.79 -1.82
C ASP A 36 5.99 -6.49 -0.56
N ASN A 37 6.64 -5.75 0.34
CA ASN A 37 7.10 -6.30 1.62
C ASN A 37 5.94 -6.86 2.47
N ILE A 38 4.85 -6.10 2.62
CA ILE A 38 3.68 -6.54 3.41
C ILE A 38 3.05 -7.80 2.79
N VAL A 39 2.90 -7.85 1.47
CA VAL A 39 2.35 -9.03 0.79
C VAL A 39 3.31 -10.22 0.93
N GLY A 40 4.62 -10.00 0.79
CA GLY A 40 5.64 -11.02 0.99
C GLY A 40 5.63 -11.62 2.40
N GLU A 41 5.36 -10.82 3.44
CA GLU A 41 5.20 -11.31 4.81
C GLU A 41 3.95 -12.19 4.99
N GLN A 42 2.91 -11.98 4.20
CA GLN A 42 1.66 -12.78 4.24
C GLN A 42 1.77 -14.11 3.50
N LEU A 43 2.75 -14.27 2.61
CA LEU A 43 2.99 -15.49 1.83
C LEU A 43 3.93 -16.48 2.52
N LYS A 44 4.48 -16.13 3.67
CA LYS A 44 5.23 -17.04 4.55
C LYS A 44 4.29 -17.91 5.37
#